data_AF-A0A961XJM7-F1
#
_entry.id   AF-A0A961XJM7-F1
#
_cell.length_a   1.000
_cell.length_b   1.000
_cell.length_c   1.000
_cell.angle_alpha   90.00
_cell.angle_beta   90.00
_cell.angle_gamma   90.00
#
_symmetry.space_group_name_H-M   'P 1'
#
loop_
_entity.id
_entity.type
_entity.pdbx_description
1 polymer ?
#
loop_
_entity_poly.entity_id
_entity_poly.type
_entity_poly.pdbx_seq_one_letter_code
_entity_poly.pdbx_strand_id
1 'polypeptide(L)'
;MSDNNGNASAVPGRPDMPSVLVPKSASEALRPEAGTPPPRRSRRARNQFVVFLNFVFSVVIFLTLAGGAAIYFGAREFEEPGPLQTTDTVLVRPNTSVAEIATQLERLNMVSDARIFRLGVRAFGSDSTLKAGEYEVRSGASMRDIMELMQSGKSVQHALTIPEGMTVWQAFKR
;
A
#
# COMPACT_ATOMS: atom_id res chain seq x y z
N MET A 1 -46.38 65.83 -49.03
CA MET A 1 -45.54 64.82 -49.71
C MET A 1 -44.10 65.25 -49.50
N SER A 2 -43.37 64.69 -48.55
CA SER A 2 -42.77 63.34 -48.54
C SER A 2 -41.51 63.23 -49.40
N ASP A 3 -40.45 62.84 -48.69
CA ASP A 3 -39.25 62.08 -49.08
C ASP A 3 -38.10 62.85 -49.75
N ASN A 4 -36.92 63.02 -49.14
CA ASN A 4 -35.93 62.08 -48.57
C ASN A 4 -34.87 61.64 -49.61
N ASN A 5 -33.62 61.79 -49.16
CA ASN A 5 -32.43 60.99 -49.47
C ASN A 5 -31.39 61.55 -50.47
N GLY A 6 -30.16 61.62 -49.98
CA GLY A 6 -28.96 62.03 -50.70
C GLY A 6 -27.79 62.39 -49.78
N ASN A 7 -27.58 61.61 -48.71
CA ASN A 7 -26.44 61.76 -47.80
C ASN A 7 -25.18 61.16 -48.44
N ALA A 8 -24.12 61.95 -48.57
CA ALA A 8 -22.69 61.58 -48.50
C ALA A 8 -21.85 62.58 -49.32
N SER A 9 -21.17 63.49 -48.64
CA SER A 9 -19.98 64.14 -49.20
C SER A 9 -18.94 64.26 -48.10
N ALA A 10 -17.87 63.52 -48.34
CA ALA A 10 -16.72 63.30 -47.48
C ALA A 10 -16.17 64.60 -46.87
N VAL A 11 -15.92 64.55 -45.55
CA VAL A 11 -15.07 65.54 -44.87
C VAL A 11 -13.63 65.28 -45.33
N PRO A 12 -12.94 66.24 -45.98
CA PRO A 12 -11.57 66.04 -46.42
C PRO A 12 -10.64 65.95 -45.22
N GLY A 13 -9.66 65.04 -45.30
CA GLY A 13 -8.73 64.70 -44.24
C GLY A 13 -8.01 65.91 -43.64
N ARG A 14 -8.02 66.00 -42.31
CA ARG A 14 -7.15 66.90 -41.56
C ARG A 14 -5.69 66.47 -41.79
N PRO A 15 -4.78 67.39 -42.15
CA PRO A 15 -3.36 67.08 -42.13
C PRO A 15 -2.92 66.77 -40.69
N ASP A 16 -2.16 65.68 -40.52
CA ASP A 16 -1.51 65.32 -39.26
C ASP A 16 -0.55 66.44 -38.87
N MET A 17 -0.99 67.31 -37.97
CA MET A 17 -0.13 68.34 -37.37
C MET A 17 0.92 67.63 -36.52
N PRO A 18 2.22 67.95 -36.68
CA PRO A 18 3.25 67.40 -35.81
C PRO A 18 2.90 67.75 -34.35
N SER A 19 2.83 66.74 -33.49
CA SER A 19 2.55 66.92 -32.08
C SER A 19 3.58 67.86 -31.48
N VAL A 20 3.14 69.03 -31.02
CA VAL A 20 3.99 69.98 -30.32
C VAL A 20 4.53 69.27 -29.08
N LEU A 21 5.85 69.07 -29.02
CA LEU A 21 6.54 68.50 -27.87
C LEU A 21 6.46 69.50 -26.73
N VAL A 22 5.42 69.39 -25.90
CA VAL A 22 5.30 70.16 -24.66
C VAL A 22 6.42 69.69 -23.73
N PRO A 23 7.36 70.56 -23.32
CA PRO A 23 8.40 70.17 -22.38
C PRO A 23 7.74 69.78 -21.06
N LYS A 24 7.99 68.55 -20.60
CA LYS A 24 7.56 68.08 -19.28
C LYS A 24 8.14 69.03 -18.23
N SER A 25 7.28 69.59 -17.37
CA SER A 25 7.71 70.46 -16.27
C SER A 25 8.58 69.69 -15.29
N ALA A 26 9.57 70.33 -14.64
CA ALA A 26 10.47 69.68 -13.69
C ALA A 26 9.74 68.97 -12.54
N SER A 27 8.57 69.50 -12.14
CA SER A 27 7.69 68.89 -11.14
C SER A 27 7.01 67.62 -11.62
N GLU A 28 6.87 67.44 -12.93
CA GLU A 28 6.28 66.26 -13.57
C GLU A 28 7.31 65.15 -13.81
N ALA A 29 8.59 65.51 -14.01
CA ALA A 29 9.71 64.56 -14.06
C ALA A 29 10.04 63.93 -12.70
N LEU A 30 9.69 64.61 -11.61
CA LEU A 30 9.86 64.11 -10.23
C LEU A 30 8.64 63.33 -9.72
N ARG A 31 7.55 63.24 -10.50
CA ARG A 31 6.46 62.33 -10.17
C ARG A 31 6.98 60.91 -10.33
N PRO A 32 6.91 60.05 -9.29
CA PRO A 32 7.20 58.64 -9.47
C PRO A 32 6.17 58.10 -10.48
N GLU A 33 6.60 57.89 -11.71
CA GLU A 33 5.81 57.22 -12.73
C GLU A 33 5.49 55.85 -12.14
N ALA A 34 4.20 55.56 -11.93
CA ALA A 34 3.78 54.26 -11.45
C ALA A 34 4.31 53.24 -12.46
N GLY A 35 5.30 52.45 -12.04
CA GLY A 35 5.96 51.48 -12.90
C GLY A 35 4.93 50.66 -13.65
N THR A 36 5.24 50.30 -14.90
CA THR A 36 4.38 49.45 -15.72
C THR A 36 3.88 48.29 -14.85
N PRO A 37 2.55 48.07 -14.76
CA PRO A 37 2.02 47.06 -13.87
C PRO A 37 2.72 45.73 -14.19
N PRO A 38 3.17 44.97 -13.16
CA PRO A 38 3.90 43.73 -13.38
C PRO A 38 3.07 42.86 -14.34
N PRO A 39 3.71 42.22 -15.36
CA PRO A 39 2.99 41.41 -16.31
C PRO A 39 2.13 40.41 -15.53
N ARG A 40 0.81 40.45 -15.76
CA ARG A 40 -0.14 39.58 -15.07
C ARG A 40 0.36 38.16 -15.24
N ARG A 41 0.88 37.59 -14.14
CA ARG A 41 1.36 36.22 -14.08
C ARG A 41 0.31 35.39 -14.77
N SER A 42 0.67 34.82 -15.92
CA SER A 42 -0.30 34.12 -16.74
C SER A 42 -0.95 33.09 -15.83
N ARG A 43 -2.26 33.25 -15.62
CA ARG A 43 -3.13 32.17 -15.14
C ARG A 43 -3.18 31.11 -16.23
N ARG A 44 -2.02 30.65 -16.72
CA ARG A 44 -1.86 29.35 -17.31
C ARG A 44 -2.09 28.41 -16.15
N ALA A 45 -3.38 28.20 -15.91
CA ALA A 45 -3.92 27.34 -14.90
C ALA A 45 -3.03 26.11 -14.89
N ARG A 46 -2.29 25.95 -13.79
CA ARG A 46 -1.63 24.70 -13.46
C ARG A 46 -2.79 23.71 -13.43
N ASN A 47 -3.03 23.03 -14.56
CA ASN A 47 -4.26 22.30 -14.84
C ASN A 47 -4.61 21.51 -13.59
N GLN A 48 -5.69 21.88 -12.91
CA GLN A 48 -6.05 21.25 -11.64
C GLN A 48 -6.26 19.74 -11.85
N PHE A 49 -6.65 19.37 -13.07
CA PHE A 49 -6.65 18.01 -13.58
C PHE A 49 -5.27 17.34 -13.62
N VAL A 50 -4.21 18.03 -14.07
CA VAL A 50 -2.83 17.48 -14.06
C VAL A 50 -2.30 17.39 -12.63
N VAL A 51 -2.62 18.34 -11.76
CA VAL A 51 -2.27 18.26 -10.32
C VAL A 51 -3.00 17.09 -9.65
N PHE A 52 -4.29 16.93 -9.95
CA PHE A 52 -5.10 15.82 -9.46
C PHE A 52 -4.60 14.48 -9.99
N LEU A 53 -4.32 14.37 -11.29
CA LEU A 53 -3.80 13.16 -11.90
C LEU A 53 -2.42 12.80 -11.33
N ASN A 54 -1.53 13.78 -11.17
CA ASN A 54 -0.22 13.56 -10.55
C ASN A 54 -0.35 13.15 -9.08
N PHE A 55 -1.31 13.74 -8.34
CA PHE A 55 -1.64 13.31 -6.97
C PHE A 55 -2.12 11.87 -6.93
N VAL A 56 -3.07 11.47 -7.79
CA VAL A 56 -3.55 10.08 -7.89
C VAL A 56 -2.40 9.14 -8.24
N PHE A 57 -1.57 9.50 -9.21
CA PHE A 57 -0.42 8.69 -9.62
C PHE A 57 0.60 8.54 -8.48
N SER A 58 0.86 9.61 -7.73
CA SER A 58 1.72 9.60 -6.55
C SER A 58 1.16 8.74 -5.43
N VAL A 59 -0.16 8.78 -5.21
CA VAL A 59 -0.84 7.92 -4.23
C VAL A 59 -0.75 6.45 -4.66
N VAL A 60 -0.97 6.13 -5.94
CA VAL A 60 -0.84 4.76 -6.45
C VAL A 60 0.58 4.26 -6.25
N ILE A 61 1.60 5.04 -6.66
CA ILE A 61 3.01 4.68 -6.44
C ILE A 61 3.30 4.48 -4.96
N PHE A 62 2.84 5.38 -4.09
CA PHE A 62 3.04 5.28 -2.66
C PHE A 62 2.40 4.01 -2.09
N LEU A 63 1.16 3.68 -2.48
CA LEU A 63 0.48 2.46 -2.06
C LEU A 63 1.18 1.21 -2.58
N THR A 64 1.68 1.21 -3.82
CA THR A 64 2.44 0.09 -4.38
C THR A 64 3.76 -0.11 -3.64
N LEU A 65 4.50 0.96 -3.36
CA LEU A 65 5.75 0.88 -2.60
C LEU A 65 5.50 0.47 -1.15
N ALA A 66 4.49 1.03 -0.49
CA ALA A 66 4.13 0.68 0.88
C ALA A 66 3.64 -0.77 0.98
N GLY A 67 2.78 -1.21 0.05
CA GLY A 67 2.32 -2.59 -0.03
C GLY A 67 3.45 -3.57 -0.35
N GLY A 68 4.31 -3.22 -1.30
CA GLY A 68 5.51 -3.99 -1.63
C GLY A 68 6.49 -4.11 -0.46
N ALA A 69 6.72 -3.02 0.26
CA ALA A 69 7.53 -3.02 1.48
C ALA A 69 6.90 -3.89 2.58
N ALA A 70 5.59 -3.77 2.82
CA ALA A 70 4.89 -4.59 3.80
C ALA A 70 4.98 -6.10 3.48
N ILE A 71 4.83 -6.47 2.22
CA ILE A 71 5.02 -7.85 1.76
C ILE A 71 6.48 -8.28 1.94
N TYR A 72 7.43 -7.43 1.55
CA TYR A 72 8.86 -7.73 1.66
C TYR A 72 9.29 -7.94 3.12
N PHE A 73 8.93 -7.03 4.02
CA PHE A 73 9.23 -7.15 5.44
C PHE A 73 8.49 -8.33 6.07
N GLY A 74 7.22 -8.56 5.72
CA GLY A 74 6.48 -9.73 6.20
C GLY A 74 7.08 -11.06 5.73
N ALA A 75 7.58 -11.13 4.50
CA ALA A 75 8.27 -12.32 3.98
C ALA A 75 9.64 -12.53 4.65
N ARG A 76 10.37 -11.45 4.92
CA ARG A 76 11.63 -11.50 5.69
C ARG A 76 11.41 -12.01 7.09
N GLU A 77 10.47 -11.44 7.84
CA GLU A 77 10.13 -11.87 9.20
C GLU A 77 9.66 -13.34 9.25
N PHE A 78 8.99 -13.81 8.19
CA PHE A 78 8.54 -15.20 8.08
C PHE A 78 9.70 -16.19 7.86
N GLU A 79 10.81 -15.73 7.29
CA GLU A 79 12.03 -16.50 7.06
C GLU A 79 13.07 -16.33 8.18
N GLU A 80 12.90 -15.33 9.04
CA GLU A 80 13.83 -15.09 10.15
C GLU A 80 13.77 -16.23 11.18
N PRO A 81 14.90 -16.51 11.86
CA PRO A 81 14.95 -17.50 12.93
C PRO A 81 13.89 -17.19 13.98
N GLY A 82 13.03 -18.17 14.29
CA GLY A 82 11.95 -17.98 15.25
C GLY A 82 12.46 -17.67 16.66
N PRO A 83 11.61 -17.08 17.52
CA PRO A 83 11.98 -16.68 18.89
C PRO A 83 12.24 -17.87 19.83
N LEU A 84 12.00 -19.09 19.37
CA LEU A 84 12.07 -20.30 20.17
C LEU A 84 13.53 -20.65 20.52
N GLN A 85 13.88 -20.51 21.79
CA GLN A 85 15.24 -20.77 22.32
C GLN A 85 15.53 -22.27 22.54
N THR A 86 14.50 -23.06 22.83
CA THR A 86 14.60 -24.49 23.18
C THR A 86 13.60 -25.29 22.35
N THR A 87 14.02 -26.46 21.85
CA THR A 87 13.11 -27.38 21.15
C THR A 87 11.93 -27.74 22.05
N ASP A 88 10.71 -27.55 21.55
CA ASP A 88 9.48 -27.80 22.28
C ASP A 88 8.42 -28.42 21.36
N THR A 89 7.45 -29.12 21.96
CA THR A 89 6.44 -29.88 21.23
C THR A 89 5.09 -29.20 21.30
N VAL A 90 4.42 -29.09 20.15
CA VAL A 90 3.07 -28.51 20.05
C VAL A 90 2.05 -29.55 19.60
N LEU A 91 0.97 -29.66 20.36
CA LEU A 91 -0.19 -30.46 20.00
C LEU A 91 -1.21 -29.62 19.22
N VAL A 92 -1.46 -30.01 17.98
CA VAL A 92 -2.47 -29.42 17.10
C VAL A 92 -3.68 -30.34 17.06
N ARG A 93 -4.82 -29.87 17.59
CA ARG A 93 -6.05 -30.66 17.62
C ARG A 93 -6.67 -30.80 16.23
N PRO A 94 -7.34 -31.93 15.93
CA PRO A 94 -8.11 -32.08 14.70
C PRO A 94 -9.21 -31.01 14.62
N ASN A 95 -9.49 -30.53 13.40
CA ASN A 95 -10.45 -29.45 13.10
C ASN A 95 -10.12 -28.08 13.73
N THR A 96 -8.88 -27.84 14.16
CA THR A 96 -8.45 -26.51 14.64
C THR A 96 -8.24 -25.57 13.45
N SER A 97 -8.75 -24.34 13.57
CA SER A 97 -8.54 -23.33 12.53
C SER A 97 -7.09 -22.84 12.49
N VAL A 98 -6.59 -22.41 11.32
CA VAL A 98 -5.23 -21.82 11.18
C VAL A 98 -5.03 -20.64 12.13
N ALA A 99 -6.10 -19.88 12.40
CA ALA A 99 -6.05 -18.77 13.35
C ALA A 99 -5.80 -19.25 14.78
N GLU A 100 -6.51 -20.28 15.24
CA GLU A 100 -6.30 -20.86 16.57
C GLU A 100 -4.90 -21.46 16.70
N ILE A 101 -4.42 -22.19 15.68
CA ILE A 101 -3.06 -22.74 15.65
C ILE A 101 -2.04 -21.61 15.79
N ALA A 102 -2.18 -20.53 15.01
CA ALA A 102 -1.28 -19.39 15.06
C ALA A 102 -1.24 -18.76 16.47
N THR A 103 -2.40 -18.55 17.10
CA THR A 103 -2.45 -18.02 18.47
C THR A 103 -1.85 -18.96 19.50
N GLN A 104 -1.95 -20.28 19.29
CA GLN A 104 -1.37 -21.26 20.18
C GLN A 104 0.15 -21.27 20.07
N LEU A 105 0.69 -21.23 18.85
CA LEU A 105 2.13 -21.13 18.59
C LEU A 105 2.72 -19.84 19.18
N GLU A 106 2.01 -18.72 19.05
CA GLU A 106 2.42 -17.43 19.62
C GLU A 106 2.45 -17.47 21.16
N ARG A 107 1.43 -18.07 21.79
CA ARG A 107 1.41 -18.27 23.26
C ARG A 107 2.57 -19.13 23.76
N LEU A 108 3.03 -20.07 22.94
CA LEU A 108 4.19 -20.92 23.22
C LEU A 108 5.52 -20.27 22.84
N ASN A 109 5.52 -19.01 22.38
CA ASN A 109 6.69 -18.30 21.84
C ASN A 109 7.41 -19.10 20.74
N MET A 110 6.67 -19.89 19.97
CA MET A 110 7.20 -20.61 18.80
C MET A 110 7.21 -19.72 17.55
N VAL A 111 6.31 -18.73 17.49
CA VAL A 111 6.22 -17.72 16.41
C VAL A 111 6.15 -16.33 17.01
N SER A 112 6.71 -15.34 16.30
CA SER A 112 6.77 -13.94 16.75
C SER A 112 5.41 -13.25 16.76
N ASP A 113 4.58 -13.50 15.75
CA ASP A 113 3.25 -12.89 15.61
C ASP A 113 2.29 -13.85 14.89
N ALA A 114 1.14 -14.12 15.51
CA ALA A 114 0.13 -15.03 14.93
C ALA A 114 -0.43 -14.53 13.59
N ARG A 115 -0.48 -13.21 13.36
CA ARG A 115 -1.02 -12.61 12.14
C ARG A 115 -0.07 -12.81 10.96
N ILE A 116 1.23 -12.67 11.20
CA ILE A 116 2.28 -12.89 10.19
C ILE A 116 2.28 -14.36 9.80
N PHE A 117 2.25 -15.28 10.78
CA PHE A 117 2.14 -16.71 10.50
C PHE A 117 0.89 -17.04 9.67
N ARG A 118 -0.28 -16.51 10.04
CA ARG A 118 -1.53 -16.74 9.31
C ARG A 118 -1.49 -16.19 7.88
N LEU A 119 -0.89 -15.01 7.68
CA LEU A 119 -0.73 -14.42 6.36
C LEU A 119 0.26 -15.24 5.52
N GLY A 120 1.36 -15.70 6.12
CA GLY A 120 2.35 -16.57 5.51
C GLY A 120 1.74 -17.91 5.08
N VAL A 121 0.97 -18.57 5.95
CA VAL A 121 0.23 -19.80 5.59
C VAL A 121 -0.76 -19.56 4.46
N ARG A 122 -1.42 -18.40 4.41
CA ARG A 122 -2.35 -18.08 3.32
C ARG A 122 -1.63 -17.75 2.00
N ALA A 123 -0.45 -17.14 2.06
CA ALA A 123 0.31 -16.73 0.88
C ALA A 123 1.19 -17.86 0.31
N PHE A 124 1.78 -18.68 1.18
CA PHE A 124 2.75 -19.74 0.85
C PHE A 124 2.23 -21.16 1.11
N GLY A 125 1.11 -21.32 1.82
CA GLY A 125 0.46 -22.62 2.03
C GLY A 125 -0.25 -23.06 0.76
N SER A 126 0.51 -23.72 -0.11
CA SER A 126 0.06 -24.29 -1.38
C SER A 126 -1.03 -25.33 -1.16
N ASP A 127 -2.32 -24.95 -1.20
CA ASP A 127 -3.58 -25.75 -1.13
C ASP A 127 -3.69 -26.86 -0.05
N SER A 128 -2.62 -27.08 0.70
CA SER A 128 -2.46 -28.10 1.72
C SER A 128 -2.79 -27.48 3.05
N THR A 129 -3.81 -28.04 3.68
CA THR A 129 -4.23 -27.64 5.01
C THR A 129 -3.20 -28.11 6.04
N LEU A 130 -2.95 -27.30 7.08
CA LEU A 130 -2.12 -27.70 8.22
C LEU A 130 -2.72 -28.97 8.84
N LYS A 131 -1.94 -30.04 8.90
CA LYS A 131 -2.42 -31.32 9.42
C LYS A 131 -2.45 -31.27 10.94
N ALA A 132 -3.45 -31.90 11.54
CA ALA A 132 -3.50 -32.12 12.97
C ALA A 132 -2.49 -33.20 13.40
N GLY A 133 -1.93 -33.05 14.58
CA GLY A 133 -0.87 -33.93 15.08
C GLY A 133 -0.02 -33.26 16.15
N GLU A 134 0.92 -34.01 16.68
CA GLU A 134 1.93 -33.53 17.62
C GLU A 134 3.23 -33.27 16.86
N TYR A 135 3.75 -32.05 16.94
CA TYR A 135 4.93 -31.62 16.17
C TYR A 135 6.03 -31.14 17.10
N GLU A 136 7.25 -31.62 16.88
CA GLU A 136 8.45 -31.16 17.57
C GLU A 136 9.05 -29.98 16.80
N VAL A 137 9.01 -28.79 17.38
CA VAL A 137 9.57 -27.57 16.79
C VAL A 137 10.98 -27.36 17.35
N ARG A 138 11.98 -27.37 16.48
CA ARG A 138 13.39 -27.16 16.85
C ARG A 138 13.64 -25.71 17.27
N SER A 139 14.62 -25.49 18.15
CA SER A 139 15.07 -24.14 18.48
C SER A 139 15.51 -23.36 17.24
N GLY A 140 15.13 -22.09 17.17
CA GLY A 140 15.41 -21.19 16.04
C GLY A 140 14.70 -21.55 14.74
N ALA A 141 13.74 -22.49 14.73
CA ALA A 141 12.95 -22.79 13.54
C ALA A 141 12.18 -21.55 13.09
N SER A 142 12.25 -21.23 11.79
CA SER A 142 11.49 -20.11 11.23
C SER A 142 10.00 -20.42 11.15
N MET A 143 9.17 -19.39 11.00
CA MET A 143 7.73 -19.59 10.78
C MET A 143 7.45 -20.43 9.52
N ARG A 144 8.29 -20.29 8.49
CA ARG A 144 8.28 -21.14 7.29
C ARG A 144 8.52 -22.61 7.63
N ASP A 145 9.55 -22.90 8.41
CA ASP A 145 9.90 -24.28 8.77
C ASP A 145 8.78 -24.95 9.58
N ILE A 146 8.19 -24.20 10.53
CA ILE A 146 7.04 -24.68 11.32
C ILE A 146 5.85 -24.97 10.41
N MET A 147 5.56 -24.08 9.48
CA MET A 147 4.49 -24.27 8.49
C MET A 147 4.76 -25.52 7.64
N GLU A 148 5.95 -25.69 7.09
CA GLU A 148 6.31 -26.85 6.26
C GLU A 148 6.28 -28.16 7.07
N LEU A 149 6.72 -28.13 8.33
CA LEU A 149 6.64 -29.28 9.24
C LEU A 149 5.17 -29.72 9.42
N MET A 150 4.28 -28.77 9.69
CA MET A 150 2.85 -29.01 9.86
C MET A 150 2.14 -29.45 8.55
N GLN A 151 2.55 -28.91 7.40
CA GLN A 151 2.01 -29.33 6.09
C GLN A 151 2.47 -30.73 5.72
N SER A 152 3.75 -31.06 5.98
CA SER A 152 4.30 -32.38 5.71
C SER A 152 3.57 -33.46 6.50
N GLY A 153 3.07 -33.14 7.69
CA GLY A 153 2.43 -34.08 8.59
C GLY A 153 3.43 -35.03 9.25
N LYS A 154 4.71 -34.65 9.32
CA LYS A 154 5.75 -35.32 10.11
C LYS A 154 5.50 -35.11 11.61
N SER A 155 4.35 -35.62 12.06
CA SER A 155 3.99 -35.66 13.46
C SER A 155 4.75 -36.79 14.16
N VAL A 156 4.94 -36.63 15.47
CA VAL A 156 5.53 -37.64 16.34
C VAL A 156 4.61 -38.87 16.32
N GLN A 157 5.09 -39.98 15.77
CA GLN A 157 4.32 -41.23 15.70
C GLN A 157 4.57 -42.05 16.97
N HIS A 158 3.53 -42.23 17.78
CA HIS A 158 3.56 -43.19 18.87
C HIS A 158 3.16 -44.57 18.36
N ALA A 159 4.06 -45.56 18.51
CA ALA A 159 3.74 -46.94 18.19
C ALA A 159 2.67 -47.46 19.18
N LEU A 160 1.45 -47.71 18.69
CA LEU A 160 0.45 -48.44 19.46
C LEU A 160 0.92 -49.88 19.61
N THR A 161 1.38 -50.24 20.81
CA THR A 161 1.55 -51.65 21.18
C THR A 161 0.17 -52.21 21.48
N ILE A 162 -0.42 -52.91 20.52
CA ILE A 162 -1.65 -53.66 20.73
C ILE A 162 -1.23 -55.01 21.34
N PRO A 163 -1.45 -55.26 22.64
CA PRO A 163 -1.25 -56.58 23.20
C PRO A 163 -2.11 -57.59 22.43
N GLU A 164 -1.49 -58.68 22.00
CA GLU A 164 -2.16 -59.80 21.35
C GLU A 164 -3.26 -60.32 22.29
N GLY A 165 -4.53 -60.21 21.88
CA GLY A 165 -5.70 -60.59 22.68
C GLY A 165 -6.76 -59.49 22.86
N MET A 166 -6.49 -58.25 22.45
CA MET A 166 -7.53 -57.21 22.43
C MET A 166 -8.52 -57.43 21.28
N THR A 167 -9.81 -57.48 21.58
CA THR A 167 -10.86 -57.51 20.55
C THR A 167 -10.99 -56.14 19.87
N VAL A 168 -11.24 -56.09 18.56
CA VAL A 168 -11.36 -54.85 17.75
C VAL A 168 -12.31 -53.83 18.39
N TRP A 169 -13.38 -54.31 19.03
CA TRP A 169 -14.36 -53.47 19.72
C TRP A 169 -13.81 -52.77 20.97
N GLN A 170 -12.91 -53.43 21.71
CA GLN A 170 -12.26 -52.84 22.89
C GLN A 170 -11.20 -51.81 22.50
N ALA A 171 -10.52 -52.01 21.37
CA ALA A 171 -9.55 -51.05 20.85
C ALA A 171 -10.20 -49.73 20.37
N PHE A 172 -11.46 -49.76 19.92
CA PHE A 172 -12.15 -48.59 19.36
C PHE A 172 -12.85 -47.70 20.42
N LYS A 173 -13.02 -48.19 21.66
CA LYS A 173 -13.81 -47.52 22.71
C LYS A 173 -12.99 -46.57 23.61
N ARG A 174 -11.76 -46.25 23.24
CA ARG A 174 -10.81 -45.44 24.02
C ARG A 174 -10.30 -44.28 23.19
#